data_AF-A0A5C8JN36-F1
#
_entry.id   AF-A0A5C8JN36-F1
#
_cell.length_a   1.000
_cell.length_b   1.000
_cell.length_c   1.000
_cell.angle_alpha   90.00
_cell.angle_beta   90.00
_cell.angle_gamma   90.00
#
_symmetry.space_group_name_H-M   'P 1'
#
loop_
_entity.id
_entity.type
_entity.pdbx_description
1 polymer ?
#
loop_
_entity_poly.entity_id
_entity_poly.type
_entity_poly.pdbx_seq_one_letter_code
_entity_poly.pdbx_strand_id
1 'polypeptide(L)'
;MKNKITKLLLVSSLSCAIFSAQGVLAATTTNHSMGDSFATQLASQTALVPKFARLGDTATSLYNLSSADSTLPRTDVVDIASYQSWMTQADFNSLKAQGVQTVVVKLTEGTYYTNPYAASQIQMAQAAGLNVAVYHYAIFGNTSDQATANAAAVSEADYFAAAAKSLNLPSTTIMIEDAENSSTSGSVWTQATQSFQTELAAQAYSNSKIYTSKTWVTNSYINSTTLGASNIWIAQYLYGNPTVNPTSWGNALTNNSVYGAWQYSSQMYFNGSNTTSNLTNNRLDVSIDYSNFFGVTNSSTSLNNTNGTTSGATTNSSSSNNSSSNSSSTNTTTTTGNSTSTTNNSSSTISYQNIYRLYNSITKEHLYTADANEMATLPKLWSAWTYEGIAWQSPTTSSTPVYRLYSSKSGEHLYTSDTNEVTVLTSMNGWKKEGIAFYSADSTGIPAFRLYNAAAGVGAHFITTSTTERDNLVTYHNWNYEGIAWYVK
;
A
#
# COMPACT_ATOMS: atom_id res chain seq x y z
N MET A 1 4.18 -17.96 71.53
CA MET A 1 5.53 -18.27 72.07
C MET A 1 6.57 -17.49 71.27
N LYS A 2 7.61 -16.96 71.95
CA LYS A 2 8.93 -16.47 71.48
C LYS A 2 9.19 -16.43 69.94
N ASN A 3 9.35 -15.23 69.34
CA ASN A 3 10.61 -14.52 68.98
C ASN A 3 11.25 -15.04 67.65
N LYS A 4 11.83 -14.25 66.72
CA LYS A 4 12.58 -12.95 66.70
C LYS A 4 12.17 -12.10 65.45
N ILE A 5 12.28 -10.75 65.33
CA ILE A 5 13.37 -9.76 65.58
C ILE A 5 14.48 -9.88 64.48
N THR A 6 14.89 -8.89 63.65
CA THR A 6 14.85 -7.39 63.73
C THR A 6 14.89 -6.64 62.36
N LYS A 7 14.46 -5.35 62.39
CA LYS A 7 14.75 -4.14 61.56
C LYS A 7 15.89 -4.13 60.51
N LEU A 8 15.72 -3.27 59.49
CA LEU A 8 16.51 -2.02 59.36
C LEU A 8 15.60 -0.82 58.95
N LEU A 9 16.10 0.43 58.94
CA LEU A 9 15.32 1.68 59.00
C LEU A 9 16.08 2.88 58.36
N LEU A 10 15.42 4.05 58.35
CA LEU A 10 15.83 5.39 57.85
C LEU A 10 15.78 5.58 56.32
N VAL A 11 15.15 6.61 55.72
CA VAL A 11 14.70 7.99 56.09
C VAL A 11 15.72 9.11 55.85
N SER A 12 15.41 9.98 54.89
CA SER A 12 15.83 11.38 54.80
C SER A 12 14.63 12.20 54.26
N SER A 13 14.66 13.54 54.37
CA SER A 13 13.44 14.36 54.30
C SER A 13 13.71 15.86 54.11
N LEU A 14 12.63 16.66 54.01
CA LEU A 14 12.52 18.13 53.84
C LEU A 14 12.61 18.60 52.36
N SER A 15 11.93 19.65 51.82
CA SER A 15 10.91 20.65 52.24
C SER A 15 11.34 22.14 52.28
N CYS A 16 10.82 22.96 51.36
CA CYS A 16 10.59 24.44 51.43
C CYS A 16 9.62 24.85 50.30
N ALA A 17 8.52 25.59 50.54
CA ALA A 17 8.40 27.06 50.74
C ALA A 17 8.62 27.86 49.43
N ILE A 18 7.56 28.19 48.67
CA ILE A 18 6.66 29.37 48.79
C ILE A 18 7.35 30.71 48.47
N PHE A 19 6.84 31.40 47.43
CA PHE A 19 6.79 32.87 47.38
C PHE A 19 5.53 33.31 46.62
N SER A 20 5.07 34.54 46.86
CA SER A 20 3.80 35.08 46.34
C SER A 20 3.92 36.53 45.89
N ALA A 21 3.16 36.92 44.87
CA ALA A 21 2.92 38.32 44.53
C ALA A 21 1.46 38.49 44.08
N GLN A 22 0.80 39.55 44.56
CA GLN A 22 -0.56 39.93 44.18
C GLN A 22 -0.54 41.26 43.43
N GLY A 23 -1.44 41.44 42.47
CA GLY A 23 -1.71 42.73 41.83
C GLY A 23 -3.20 42.83 41.54
N VAL A 24 -3.88 43.81 42.13
CA VAL A 24 -5.32 44.03 41.97
C VAL A 24 -5.57 45.47 41.53
N LEU A 25 -6.28 45.63 40.42
CA LEU A 25 -7.03 46.84 40.06
C LEU A 25 -8.14 46.43 39.09
N ALA A 26 -9.22 47.20 39.02
CA ALA A 26 -10.52 46.68 38.62
C ALA A 26 -11.25 47.52 37.57
N ALA A 27 -12.32 46.89 37.05
CA ALA A 27 -13.54 47.47 36.48
C ALA A 27 -13.68 47.61 34.94
N THR A 28 -14.96 47.67 34.57
CA THR A 28 -15.56 47.93 33.25
C THR A 28 -15.50 46.84 32.18
N THR A 29 -16.62 46.74 31.45
CA THR A 29 -17.00 45.68 30.53
C THR A 29 -16.85 46.08 29.07
N THR A 30 -16.41 45.19 28.18
CA THR A 30 -17.18 44.75 26.99
C THR A 30 -16.47 43.65 26.19
N ASN A 31 -17.28 42.81 25.53
CA ASN A 31 -17.02 41.69 24.64
C ASN A 31 -15.63 41.59 23.95
N HIS A 32 -14.99 40.41 24.04
CA HIS A 32 -14.70 39.51 22.89
C HIS A 32 -14.06 38.16 23.34
N SER A 33 -14.18 37.15 22.47
CA SER A 33 -13.35 35.92 22.36
C SER A 33 -13.58 34.71 23.30
N MET A 34 -13.74 33.54 22.66
CA MET A 34 -13.35 32.16 23.00
C MET A 34 -13.64 31.55 24.40
N GLY A 35 -14.38 30.42 24.39
CA GLY A 35 -14.46 29.45 25.49
C GLY A 35 -15.39 28.27 25.17
N ASP A 36 -14.93 27.05 25.49
CA ASP A 36 -15.69 25.81 25.73
C ASP A 36 -16.78 25.32 24.75
N SER A 37 -16.38 24.49 23.75
CA SER A 37 -17.28 23.47 23.14
C SER A 37 -16.58 22.23 22.55
N PHE A 38 -15.30 22.00 22.84
CA PHE A 38 -14.46 20.94 22.23
C PHE A 38 -14.58 19.53 22.86
N ALA A 39 -15.77 19.14 23.35
CA ALA A 39 -15.93 17.92 24.15
C ALA A 39 -17.13 17.00 23.79
N THR A 40 -17.87 17.25 22.69
CA THR A 40 -19.14 16.50 22.43
C THR A 40 -19.44 16.13 20.97
N GLN A 41 -18.44 15.82 20.13
CA GLN A 41 -18.73 15.28 18.78
C GLN A 41 -17.74 14.28 18.16
N LEU A 42 -16.85 13.65 18.95
CA LEU A 42 -15.93 12.60 18.48
C LEU A 42 -16.51 11.19 18.73
N ALA A 43 -17.69 10.92 18.17
CA ALA A 43 -18.41 9.64 18.33
C ALA A 43 -19.17 9.16 17.07
N SER A 44 -18.86 9.70 15.88
CA SER A 44 -19.51 9.27 14.63
C SER A 44 -18.68 9.56 13.36
N GLN A 45 -17.47 9.01 13.28
CA GLN A 45 -16.71 8.97 12.01
C GLN A 45 -15.65 7.85 11.96
N THR A 46 -16.07 6.61 12.18
CA THR A 46 -15.32 5.45 11.63
C THR A 46 -15.52 5.45 10.11
N ALA A 47 -14.69 6.21 9.40
CA ALA A 47 -14.72 6.27 7.95
C ALA A 47 -14.58 4.86 7.36
N LEU A 48 -15.52 4.48 6.51
CA LEU A 48 -15.52 3.17 5.87
C LEU A 48 -14.41 3.15 4.83
N VAL A 49 -13.39 2.32 5.05
CA VAL A 49 -12.42 1.98 3.98
C VAL A 49 -13.21 1.42 2.80
N PRO A 50 -13.14 2.02 1.60
CA PRO A 50 -13.81 1.48 0.43
C PRO A 50 -13.24 0.10 0.12
N LYS A 51 -14.01 -0.96 0.40
CA LYS A 51 -13.69 -2.31 -0.11
C LYS A 51 -13.90 -2.29 -1.63
N PHE A 52 -12.82 -1.98 -2.37
CA PHE A 52 -12.81 -2.08 -3.82
C PHE A 52 -13.35 -3.45 -4.25
N ALA A 53 -14.40 -3.45 -5.07
CA ALA A 53 -15.19 -4.64 -5.33
C ALA A 53 -14.42 -5.64 -6.21
N ARG A 54 -13.84 -6.67 -5.59
CA ARG A 54 -13.16 -7.79 -6.25
C ARG A 54 -14.18 -8.67 -6.99
N LEU A 55 -14.64 -8.19 -8.15
CA LEU A 55 -15.51 -8.94 -9.06
C LEU A 55 -14.72 -10.05 -9.77
N GLY A 56 -15.10 -11.30 -9.53
CA GLY A 56 -14.60 -12.47 -10.26
C GLY A 56 -13.76 -13.44 -9.44
N ASP A 57 -14.36 -14.62 -9.22
CA ASP A 57 -13.74 -15.95 -9.11
C ASP A 57 -12.78 -16.31 -7.97
N THR A 58 -12.77 -17.62 -7.69
CA THR A 58 -12.29 -18.24 -6.46
C THR A 58 -10.83 -18.65 -6.52
N ALA A 59 -9.93 -17.70 -6.29
CA ALA A 59 -8.55 -17.99 -5.88
C ALA A 59 -7.95 -16.87 -5.01
N THR A 60 -7.13 -17.26 -4.03
CA THR A 60 -6.52 -16.37 -3.03
C THR A 60 -5.06 -16.72 -2.73
N SER A 61 -4.17 -16.18 -3.55
CA SER A 61 -2.83 -15.76 -3.11
C SER A 61 -2.54 -14.38 -3.71
N LEU A 62 -1.81 -13.51 -3.01
CA LEU A 62 -1.40 -12.23 -3.62
C LEU A 62 -0.45 -12.51 -4.79
N TYR A 63 -0.72 -11.89 -5.94
CA TYR A 63 0.17 -11.95 -7.09
C TYR A 63 1.02 -10.67 -7.09
N ASN A 64 2.10 -10.68 -6.31
CA ASN A 64 3.09 -9.61 -6.32
C ASN A 64 3.62 -9.47 -7.76
N LEU A 65 3.34 -8.33 -8.41
CA LEU A 65 3.79 -8.11 -9.77
C LEU A 65 5.26 -7.65 -9.75
N SER A 66 6.00 -8.07 -10.76
CA SER A 66 7.41 -7.73 -10.94
C SER A 66 7.59 -7.00 -12.26
N SER A 67 8.38 -5.92 -12.30
CA SER A 67 8.71 -5.23 -13.57
C SER A 67 9.51 -6.11 -14.54
N ALA A 68 9.99 -7.28 -14.10
CA ALA A 68 10.62 -8.29 -14.94
C ALA A 68 9.61 -9.22 -15.66
N ASP A 69 8.31 -9.18 -15.32
CA ASP A 69 7.26 -9.92 -16.03
C ASP A 69 6.85 -9.16 -17.31
N SER A 70 7.49 -9.51 -18.42
CA SER A 70 7.24 -8.92 -19.74
C SER A 70 5.87 -9.26 -20.35
N THR A 71 5.00 -9.98 -19.65
CA THR A 71 3.59 -10.16 -20.06
C THR A 71 2.66 -9.05 -19.57
N LEU A 72 3.12 -8.21 -18.64
CA LEU A 72 2.35 -7.10 -18.07
C LEU A 72 2.13 -5.93 -19.06
N PRO A 73 1.09 -5.08 -18.83
CA PRO A 73 0.98 -3.78 -19.48
C PRO A 73 2.23 -2.91 -19.21
N ARG A 74 2.48 -1.91 -20.07
CA ARG A 74 3.60 -0.97 -19.87
C ARG A 74 3.48 -0.24 -18.54
N THR A 75 4.59 -0.16 -17.83
CA THR A 75 4.75 0.64 -16.60
C THR A 75 5.16 2.06 -16.96
N ASP A 76 4.31 2.81 -17.66
CA ASP A 76 4.62 4.18 -18.09
C ASP A 76 4.63 5.18 -16.93
N VAL A 77 3.86 4.89 -15.87
CA VAL A 77 3.59 5.84 -14.79
C VAL A 77 3.62 5.14 -13.44
N VAL A 78 4.16 5.85 -12.46
CA VAL A 78 4.10 5.54 -11.03
C VAL A 78 3.40 6.69 -10.30
N ASP A 79 2.61 6.39 -9.28
CA ASP A 79 2.00 7.40 -8.41
C ASP A 79 2.43 7.22 -6.94
N ILE A 80 2.63 8.35 -6.24
CA ILE A 80 3.23 8.41 -4.90
C ILE A 80 2.63 9.51 -4.01
N ALA A 81 2.70 9.27 -2.70
CA ALA A 81 2.33 10.20 -1.64
C ALA A 81 3.41 10.23 -0.54
N SER A 82 3.07 10.77 0.63
CA SER A 82 3.92 10.73 1.84
C SER A 82 4.27 9.32 2.32
N TYR A 83 3.50 8.30 1.92
CA TYR A 83 3.81 6.88 2.14
C TYR A 83 5.11 6.42 1.46
N GLN A 84 5.57 7.15 0.43
CA GLN A 84 6.83 6.95 -0.29
C GLN A 84 7.89 8.01 0.08
N SER A 85 7.83 8.53 1.30
CA SER A 85 8.82 9.46 1.88
C SER A 85 10.24 8.86 2.02
N TRP A 86 10.37 7.53 1.93
CA TRP A 86 11.65 6.82 1.87
C TRP A 86 12.35 6.89 0.51
N MET A 87 11.69 7.37 -0.56
CA MET A 87 12.29 7.44 -1.89
C MET A 87 13.43 8.46 -1.96
N THR A 88 14.49 8.06 -2.66
CA THR A 88 15.73 8.80 -2.87
C THR A 88 15.94 9.09 -4.36
N GLN A 89 16.87 9.99 -4.71
CA GLN A 89 17.19 10.29 -6.12
C GLN A 89 17.55 9.04 -6.93
N ALA A 90 18.21 8.05 -6.30
CA ALA A 90 18.56 6.79 -6.96
C ALA A 90 17.31 5.98 -7.36
N ASP A 91 16.23 6.08 -6.59
CA ASP A 91 14.96 5.41 -6.87
C ASP A 91 14.27 6.06 -8.08
N PHE A 92 14.18 7.39 -8.14
CA PHE A 92 13.64 8.07 -9.33
C PHE A 92 14.48 7.82 -10.59
N ASN A 93 15.82 7.82 -10.47
CA ASN A 93 16.71 7.45 -11.58
C ASN A 93 16.47 6.00 -12.03
N SER A 94 16.19 5.09 -11.09
CA SER A 94 15.89 3.68 -11.37
C SER A 94 14.54 3.49 -12.05
N LEU A 95 13.48 4.19 -11.61
CA LEU A 95 12.18 4.22 -12.29
C LEU A 95 12.35 4.67 -13.75
N LYS A 96 13.14 5.73 -14.00
CA LYS A 96 13.47 6.17 -15.36
C LYS A 96 14.17 5.08 -16.17
N ALA A 97 15.14 4.39 -15.58
CA ALA A 97 15.87 3.28 -16.23
C ALA A 97 15.00 2.03 -16.47
N GLN A 98 13.91 1.85 -15.71
CA GLN A 98 12.88 0.82 -15.89
C GLN A 98 11.82 1.20 -16.95
N GLY A 99 11.93 2.37 -17.58
CA GLY A 99 11.02 2.83 -18.63
C GLY A 99 9.85 3.69 -18.14
N VAL A 100 9.78 4.01 -16.84
CA VAL A 100 8.77 4.95 -16.32
C VAL A 100 8.99 6.32 -16.96
N GLN A 101 7.89 6.94 -17.37
CA GLN A 101 7.86 8.19 -18.12
C GLN A 101 7.38 9.36 -17.24
N THR A 102 6.45 9.09 -16.33
CA THR A 102 5.84 10.09 -15.44
C THR A 102 5.78 9.60 -14.00
N VAL A 103 5.95 10.51 -13.04
CA VAL A 103 5.52 10.30 -11.65
C VAL A 103 4.38 11.25 -11.30
N VAL A 104 3.33 10.72 -10.67
CA VAL A 104 2.23 11.51 -10.10
C VAL A 104 2.46 11.70 -8.60
N VAL A 105 2.47 12.93 -8.10
CA VAL A 105 2.74 13.23 -6.68
C VAL A 105 1.50 13.80 -5.99
N LYS A 106 1.08 13.22 -4.86
CA LYS A 106 0.02 13.80 -4.02
C LYS A 106 0.48 15.17 -3.51
N LEU A 107 -0.29 16.23 -3.76
CA LEU A 107 -0.09 17.51 -3.08
C LEU A 107 -0.98 17.63 -1.85
N THR A 108 -2.28 17.41 -2.00
CA THR A 108 -3.26 17.77 -0.96
C THR A 108 -4.38 16.74 -0.79
N GLU A 109 -5.14 16.89 0.28
CA GLU A 109 -6.36 16.15 0.57
C GLU A 109 -7.33 17.05 1.34
N GLY A 110 -8.56 17.17 0.82
CA GLY A 110 -9.52 18.18 1.26
C GLY A 110 -8.89 19.58 1.34
N THR A 111 -9.28 20.35 2.36
CA THR A 111 -8.70 21.67 2.67
C THR A 111 -7.75 21.65 3.89
N TYR A 112 -7.37 20.47 4.37
CA TYR A 112 -6.70 20.28 5.66
C TYR A 112 -5.33 19.62 5.61
N TYR A 113 -4.99 18.87 4.56
CA TYR A 113 -3.73 18.15 4.45
C TYR A 113 -2.93 18.54 3.21
N THR A 114 -1.63 18.80 3.41
CA THR A 114 -0.62 18.95 2.36
C THR A 114 0.50 17.94 2.59
N ASN A 115 0.95 17.25 1.54
CA ASN A 115 2.05 16.29 1.58
C ASN A 115 3.39 17.01 1.84
N PRO A 116 4.04 16.81 3.01
CA PRO A 116 5.28 17.51 3.36
C PRO A 116 6.49 17.04 2.52
N TYR A 117 6.38 15.92 1.81
CA TYR A 117 7.43 15.38 0.94
C TYR A 117 7.27 15.77 -0.54
N ALA A 118 6.19 16.45 -0.92
CA ALA A 118 5.89 16.75 -2.32
C ALA A 118 7.03 17.52 -3.01
N ALA A 119 7.61 18.52 -2.33
CA ALA A 119 8.70 19.34 -2.89
C ALA A 119 9.93 18.49 -3.29
N SER A 120 10.38 17.60 -2.41
CA SER A 120 11.54 16.74 -2.68
C SER A 120 11.20 15.61 -3.66
N GLN A 121 10.00 15.03 -3.58
CA GLN A 121 9.52 14.03 -4.54
C GLN A 121 9.46 14.58 -5.98
N ILE A 122 8.94 15.80 -6.15
CA ILE A 122 8.90 16.51 -7.45
C ILE A 122 10.31 16.84 -7.94
N GLN A 123 11.17 17.39 -7.07
CA GLN A 123 12.55 17.72 -7.42
C GLN A 123 13.33 16.48 -7.90
N MET A 124 13.18 15.34 -7.20
CA MET A 124 13.88 14.11 -7.56
C MET A 124 13.36 13.48 -8.85
N ALA A 125 12.05 13.53 -9.10
CA ALA A 125 11.46 13.11 -10.37
C ALA A 125 11.98 13.96 -11.55
N GLN A 126 11.97 15.29 -11.41
CA GLN A 126 12.48 16.22 -12.43
C GLN A 126 13.98 15.99 -12.69
N ALA A 127 14.79 15.81 -11.65
CA ALA A 127 16.23 15.54 -11.77
C ALA A 127 16.54 14.17 -12.41
N ALA A 128 15.63 13.19 -12.31
CA ALA A 128 15.70 11.93 -13.03
C ALA A 128 15.23 12.01 -14.50
N GLY A 129 14.75 13.18 -14.96
CA GLY A 129 14.16 13.33 -16.29
C GLY A 129 12.79 12.64 -16.44
N LEU A 130 12.07 12.45 -15.33
CA LEU A 130 10.67 12.01 -15.32
C LEU A 130 9.76 13.22 -15.48
N ASN A 131 8.64 13.04 -16.19
CA ASN A 131 7.57 14.03 -16.19
C ASN A 131 6.87 14.04 -14.83
N VAL A 132 6.30 15.17 -14.43
CA VAL A 132 5.57 15.31 -13.16
C VAL A 132 4.13 15.72 -13.43
N ALA A 133 3.22 14.88 -12.97
CA ALA A 133 1.82 15.24 -12.72
C ALA A 133 1.59 15.30 -11.21
N VAL A 134 0.48 15.86 -10.78
CA VAL A 134 0.12 15.95 -9.35
C VAL A 134 -1.34 15.61 -9.13
N TYR A 135 -1.66 15.12 -7.93
CA TYR A 135 -3.02 14.78 -7.56
C TYR A 135 -3.48 15.32 -6.20
N HIS A 136 -4.80 15.40 -6.06
CA HIS A 136 -5.51 15.88 -4.89
C HIS A 136 -6.62 14.89 -4.52
N TYR A 137 -6.60 14.35 -3.30
CA TYR A 137 -7.65 13.46 -2.82
C TYR A 137 -8.89 14.27 -2.43
N ALA A 138 -9.92 14.18 -3.26
CA ALA A 138 -11.14 14.96 -3.13
C ALA A 138 -12.04 14.39 -2.02
N ILE A 139 -12.58 15.30 -1.20
CA ILE A 139 -13.54 14.99 -0.14
C ILE A 139 -14.93 15.47 -0.57
N PHE A 140 -15.04 16.67 -1.13
CA PHE A 140 -16.29 17.33 -1.53
C PHE A 140 -17.37 17.36 -0.43
N GLY A 141 -16.91 17.57 0.81
CA GLY A 141 -17.77 17.94 1.95
C GLY A 141 -18.56 16.82 2.65
N ASN A 142 -18.34 15.54 2.36
CA ASN A 142 -19.03 14.39 2.98
C ASN A 142 -20.57 14.51 2.94
N THR A 143 -21.11 14.92 1.79
CA THR A 143 -22.51 15.37 1.66
C THR A 143 -23.29 14.66 0.55
N SER A 144 -24.62 14.81 0.58
CA SER A 144 -25.54 14.48 -0.51
C SER A 144 -26.20 15.70 -1.15
N ASP A 145 -25.95 16.91 -0.61
CA ASP A 145 -26.41 18.16 -1.21
C ASP A 145 -25.43 18.67 -2.28
N GLN A 146 -25.96 18.99 -3.47
CA GLN A 146 -25.16 19.39 -4.61
C GLN A 146 -24.52 20.77 -4.43
N ALA A 147 -25.22 21.73 -3.79
CA ALA A 147 -24.68 23.07 -3.60
C ALA A 147 -23.48 23.04 -2.62
N THR A 148 -23.61 22.29 -1.53
CA THR A 148 -22.55 22.03 -0.56
C THR A 148 -21.36 21.30 -1.20
N ALA A 149 -21.61 20.27 -2.01
CA ALA A 149 -20.56 19.54 -2.72
C ALA A 149 -19.79 20.43 -3.71
N ASN A 150 -20.49 21.27 -4.47
CA ASN A 150 -19.86 22.21 -5.41
C ASN A 150 -19.04 23.28 -4.67
N ALA A 151 -19.51 23.79 -3.54
CA ALA A 151 -18.78 24.77 -2.73
C ALA A 151 -17.52 24.17 -2.07
N ALA A 152 -17.60 22.91 -1.62
CA ALA A 152 -16.44 22.17 -1.14
C ALA A 152 -15.44 21.92 -2.28
N ALA A 153 -15.91 21.52 -3.47
CA ALA A 153 -15.07 21.32 -4.65
C ALA A 153 -14.32 22.59 -5.10
N VAL A 154 -14.96 23.76 -5.08
CA VAL A 154 -14.28 25.05 -5.31
C VAL A 154 -13.19 25.29 -4.25
N SER A 155 -13.51 25.09 -2.97
CA SER A 155 -12.57 25.28 -1.86
C SER A 155 -11.36 24.33 -1.91
N GLU A 156 -11.58 23.10 -2.36
CA GLU A 156 -10.57 22.05 -2.53
C GLU A 156 -9.68 22.33 -3.76
N ALA A 157 -10.25 22.85 -4.85
CA ALA A 157 -9.51 23.31 -6.03
C ALA A 157 -8.62 24.53 -5.72
N ASP A 158 -9.13 25.52 -4.98
CA ASP A 158 -8.35 26.65 -4.45
C ASP A 158 -7.12 26.17 -3.67
N TYR A 159 -7.34 25.22 -2.74
CA TYR A 159 -6.30 24.67 -1.88
C TYR A 159 -5.23 23.88 -2.67
N PHE A 160 -5.66 23.07 -3.64
CA PHE A 160 -4.76 22.33 -4.54
C PHE A 160 -3.96 23.26 -5.46
N ALA A 161 -4.60 24.29 -6.03
CA ALA A 161 -3.91 25.29 -6.84
C ALA A 161 -2.93 26.14 -6.01
N ALA A 162 -3.26 26.49 -4.76
CA ALA A 162 -2.34 27.18 -3.85
C ALA A 162 -1.10 26.34 -3.53
N ALA A 163 -1.28 25.03 -3.27
CA ALA A 163 -0.17 24.11 -3.08
C ALA A 163 0.73 24.03 -4.33
N ALA A 164 0.15 23.86 -5.53
CA ALA A 164 0.91 23.83 -6.78
C ALA A 164 1.67 25.15 -7.06
N LYS A 165 1.05 26.31 -6.78
CA LYS A 165 1.67 27.64 -6.87
C LYS A 165 2.85 27.78 -5.91
N SER A 166 2.72 27.33 -4.65
CA SER A 166 3.81 27.38 -3.66
C SER A 166 5.03 26.53 -4.05
N LEU A 167 4.80 25.47 -4.83
CA LEU A 167 5.83 24.58 -5.38
C LEU A 167 6.37 25.07 -6.74
N ASN A 168 5.93 26.23 -7.21
CA ASN A 168 6.29 26.83 -8.51
C ASN A 168 5.96 25.93 -9.72
N LEU A 169 4.91 25.12 -9.63
CA LEU A 169 4.48 24.26 -10.74
C LEU A 169 3.84 25.10 -11.85
N PRO A 170 4.27 24.91 -13.12
CA PRO A 170 3.77 25.70 -14.26
C PRO A 170 2.28 25.41 -14.53
N SER A 171 1.58 26.38 -15.12
CA SER A 171 0.16 26.26 -15.51
C SER A 171 -0.16 25.10 -16.47
N THR A 172 0.86 24.53 -17.12
CA THR A 172 0.76 23.34 -17.97
C THR A 172 0.75 22.01 -17.19
N THR A 173 1.10 22.01 -15.90
CA THR A 173 1.09 20.84 -15.03
C THR A 173 -0.29 20.19 -15.00
N ILE A 174 -0.28 18.85 -15.04
CA ILE A 174 -1.49 18.04 -14.99
C ILE A 174 -1.98 17.92 -13.55
N MET A 175 -3.20 18.40 -13.32
CA MET A 175 -3.83 18.51 -12.00
C MET A 175 -4.96 17.48 -11.88
N ILE A 176 -4.70 16.37 -11.18
CA ILE A 176 -5.64 15.24 -11.07
C ILE A 176 -6.51 15.38 -9.82
N GLU A 177 -7.83 15.37 -10.03
CA GLU A 177 -8.83 15.09 -9.01
C GLU A 177 -8.86 13.58 -8.73
N ASP A 178 -8.54 13.16 -7.51
CA ASP A 178 -8.66 11.78 -7.06
C ASP A 178 -10.01 11.59 -6.36
N ALA A 179 -10.96 11.01 -7.11
CA ALA A 179 -12.37 10.91 -6.76
C ALA A 179 -12.73 9.48 -6.29
N GLU A 180 -12.49 9.20 -5.01
CA GLU A 180 -12.85 7.91 -4.38
C GLU A 180 -13.41 7.98 -2.94
N ASN A 181 -13.61 9.17 -2.36
CA ASN A 181 -14.19 9.31 -1.02
C ASN A 181 -15.64 8.84 -0.94
N SER A 182 -15.85 7.61 -0.42
CA SER A 182 -17.17 6.99 -0.27
C SER A 182 -18.12 7.68 0.74
N SER A 183 -17.64 8.67 1.50
CA SER A 183 -18.48 9.44 2.45
C SER A 183 -19.26 10.58 1.79
N THR A 184 -18.92 10.96 0.55
CA THR A 184 -19.71 11.88 -0.28
C THR A 184 -20.58 11.08 -1.25
N SER A 185 -21.86 11.46 -1.36
CA SER A 185 -22.85 10.72 -2.13
C SER A 185 -22.46 10.60 -3.60
N GLY A 186 -22.54 9.37 -4.16
CA GLY A 186 -22.35 9.11 -5.58
C GLY A 186 -23.14 10.04 -6.51
N SER A 187 -24.29 10.55 -6.05
CA SER A 187 -25.15 11.46 -6.82
C SER A 187 -24.57 12.85 -7.09
N VAL A 188 -23.63 13.36 -6.28
CA VAL A 188 -23.14 14.75 -6.40
C VAL A 188 -21.83 14.89 -7.17
N TRP A 189 -21.04 13.82 -7.25
CA TRP A 189 -19.66 13.82 -7.75
C TRP A 189 -19.51 14.47 -9.13
N THR A 190 -20.23 14.00 -10.14
CA THR A 190 -20.06 14.49 -11.53
C THR A 190 -20.17 16.01 -11.68
N GLN A 191 -21.07 16.68 -10.93
CA GLN A 191 -21.21 18.15 -10.97
C GLN A 191 -20.22 18.88 -10.03
N ALA A 192 -19.79 18.22 -8.95
CA ALA A 192 -18.74 18.71 -8.07
C ALA A 192 -17.38 18.71 -8.80
N THR A 193 -17.04 17.63 -9.52
CA THR A 193 -15.90 17.53 -10.45
C THR A 193 -15.89 18.67 -11.47
N GLN A 194 -17.03 18.96 -12.10
CA GLN A 194 -17.13 20.10 -13.03
C GLN A 194 -16.86 21.45 -12.34
N SER A 195 -17.22 21.59 -11.07
CA SER A 195 -16.94 22.79 -10.26
C SER A 195 -15.45 22.89 -9.91
N PHE A 196 -14.83 21.78 -9.47
CA PHE A 196 -13.39 21.66 -9.20
C PHE A 196 -12.54 22.01 -10.43
N GLN A 197 -12.88 21.43 -11.58
CA GLN A 197 -12.20 21.69 -12.85
C GLN A 197 -12.37 23.14 -13.34
N THR A 198 -13.54 23.74 -13.11
CA THR A 198 -13.80 25.15 -13.45
C THR A 198 -12.95 26.08 -12.59
N GLU A 199 -12.86 25.82 -11.29
CA GLU A 199 -12.04 26.62 -10.39
C GLU A 199 -10.54 26.42 -10.66
N LEU A 200 -10.05 25.19 -10.87
CA LEU A 200 -8.65 24.97 -11.28
C LEU A 200 -8.29 25.76 -12.54
N ALA A 201 -9.19 25.83 -13.53
CA ALA A 201 -8.99 26.65 -14.72
C ALA A 201 -8.98 28.16 -14.42
N ALA A 202 -9.84 28.66 -13.53
CA ALA A 202 -9.81 30.05 -13.06
C ALA A 202 -8.52 30.38 -12.29
N GLN A 203 -8.01 29.40 -11.52
CA GLN A 203 -6.72 29.44 -10.83
C GLN A 203 -5.49 29.30 -11.77
N ALA A 204 -5.71 29.29 -13.09
CA ALA A 204 -4.75 29.15 -14.18
C ALA A 204 -4.15 27.74 -14.42
N TYR A 205 -4.73 26.69 -13.86
CA TYR A 205 -4.40 25.28 -14.14
C TYR A 205 -5.52 24.60 -14.95
N SER A 206 -5.64 24.93 -16.23
CA SER A 206 -6.68 24.39 -17.11
C SER A 206 -6.46 22.92 -17.53
N ASN A 207 -5.28 22.35 -17.28
CA ASN A 207 -4.95 20.96 -17.62
C ASN A 207 -5.38 19.98 -16.50
N SER A 208 -6.65 20.05 -16.10
CA SER A 208 -7.21 19.16 -15.08
C SER A 208 -7.64 17.81 -15.65
N LYS A 209 -7.52 16.77 -14.82
CA LYS A 209 -7.83 15.36 -15.12
C LYS A 209 -8.51 14.71 -13.91
N ILE A 210 -9.06 13.52 -14.09
CA ILE A 210 -9.76 12.77 -13.05
C ILE A 210 -9.09 11.40 -12.88
N TYR A 211 -8.93 10.96 -11.64
CA TYR A 211 -8.69 9.58 -11.26
C TYR A 211 -9.92 9.04 -10.53
N THR A 212 -10.32 7.80 -10.82
CA THR A 212 -11.36 7.08 -10.05
C THR A 212 -11.34 5.59 -10.37
N SER A 213 -12.03 4.77 -9.57
CA SER A 213 -12.14 3.32 -9.82
C SER A 213 -13.13 2.98 -10.94
N LYS A 214 -12.91 1.85 -11.63
CA LYS A 214 -13.85 1.31 -12.62
C LYS A 214 -15.26 1.12 -12.05
N THR A 215 -15.36 0.70 -10.78
CA THR A 215 -16.63 0.53 -10.06
C THR A 215 -17.39 1.85 -9.90
N TRP A 216 -16.71 2.97 -9.68
CA TRP A 216 -17.36 4.28 -9.55
C TRP A 216 -17.99 4.77 -10.86
N VAL A 217 -17.34 4.50 -12.00
CA VAL A 217 -17.91 4.76 -13.32
C VAL A 217 -19.07 3.81 -13.62
N THR A 218 -18.94 2.51 -13.33
CA THR A 218 -20.04 1.54 -13.49
C THR A 218 -21.26 1.87 -12.62
N ASN A 219 -21.04 2.34 -11.39
CA ASN A 219 -22.11 2.79 -10.49
C ASN A 219 -22.64 4.20 -10.81
N SER A 220 -22.15 4.84 -11.89
CA SER A 220 -22.54 6.18 -12.35
C SER A 220 -22.31 7.31 -11.34
N TYR A 221 -21.33 7.18 -10.44
CA TYR A 221 -20.93 8.26 -9.55
C TYR A 221 -20.13 9.32 -10.33
N ILE A 222 -19.18 8.84 -11.14
CA ILE A 222 -18.43 9.62 -12.13
C ILE A 222 -18.95 9.27 -13.53
N ASN A 223 -19.66 10.21 -14.16
CA ASN A 223 -20.18 10.04 -15.52
C ASN A 223 -19.08 10.33 -16.56
N SER A 224 -18.44 9.26 -17.06
CA SER A 224 -17.38 9.35 -18.06
C SER A 224 -17.82 9.92 -19.42
N THR A 225 -19.11 9.97 -19.71
CA THR A 225 -19.63 10.62 -20.93
C THR A 225 -19.69 12.13 -20.76
N THR A 226 -20.14 12.61 -19.60
CA THR A 226 -20.20 14.04 -19.25
C THR A 226 -18.82 14.67 -19.09
N LEU A 227 -17.88 13.94 -18.49
CA LEU A 227 -16.53 14.42 -18.16
C LEU A 227 -15.48 14.12 -19.25
N GLY A 228 -15.85 13.28 -20.23
CA GLY A 228 -14.98 12.79 -21.29
C GLY A 228 -14.06 11.66 -20.81
N ALA A 229 -14.25 10.45 -21.33
CA ALA A 229 -13.53 9.26 -20.88
C ALA A 229 -12.00 9.41 -20.98
N SER A 230 -11.49 10.08 -22.02
CA SER A 230 -10.06 10.39 -22.20
C SER A 230 -9.47 11.38 -21.19
N ASN A 231 -10.30 12.02 -20.35
CA ASN A 231 -9.87 12.81 -19.18
C ASN A 231 -9.84 12.00 -17.88
N ILE A 232 -10.17 10.70 -17.92
CA ILE A 232 -10.13 9.80 -16.77
C ILE A 232 -8.90 8.89 -16.84
N TRP A 233 -8.26 8.71 -15.70
CA TRP A 233 -7.29 7.67 -15.38
C TRP A 233 -8.01 6.67 -14.47
N ILE A 234 -8.24 5.44 -14.95
CA ILE A 234 -9.12 4.48 -14.28
C ILE A 234 -8.31 3.51 -13.41
N ALA A 235 -8.75 3.25 -12.18
CA ALA A 235 -8.21 2.16 -11.36
C ALA A 235 -9.01 0.86 -11.57
N GLN A 236 -8.30 -0.22 -11.91
CA GLN A 236 -8.86 -1.57 -11.93
C GLN A 236 -7.76 -2.61 -11.74
N TYR A 237 -7.63 -3.14 -10.51
CA TYR A 237 -6.68 -4.20 -10.18
C TYR A 237 -7.29 -5.57 -10.49
N LEU A 238 -6.49 -6.46 -11.07
CA LEU A 238 -6.91 -7.81 -11.45
C LEU A 238 -6.28 -8.90 -10.58
N TYR A 239 -6.88 -10.08 -10.60
CA TYR A 239 -6.28 -11.27 -9.99
C TYR A 239 -5.31 -11.97 -10.95
N GLY A 240 -4.16 -12.40 -10.41
CA GLY A 240 -3.08 -13.04 -11.17
C GLY A 240 -2.30 -12.03 -12.02
N ASN A 241 -1.30 -12.52 -12.75
CA ASN A 241 -0.69 -11.80 -13.88
C ASN A 241 -1.37 -12.24 -15.21
N PRO A 242 -1.03 -11.62 -16.36
CA PRO A 242 -1.55 -12.01 -17.67
C PRO A 242 -1.24 -13.45 -18.08
N THR A 243 -0.19 -14.06 -17.53
CA THR A 243 0.10 -15.49 -17.75
C THR A 243 -0.91 -16.41 -17.05
N VAL A 244 -1.34 -16.07 -15.82
CA VAL A 244 -2.31 -16.86 -15.05
C VAL A 244 -3.77 -16.53 -15.41
N ASN A 245 -4.07 -15.29 -15.79
CA ASN A 245 -5.42 -14.87 -16.13
C ASN A 245 -5.46 -14.03 -17.45
N PRO A 246 -5.07 -14.62 -18.59
CA PRO A 246 -4.96 -13.90 -19.87
C PRO A 246 -6.29 -13.27 -20.30
N THR A 247 -7.41 -13.92 -20.01
CA THR A 247 -8.74 -13.44 -20.40
C THR A 247 -9.15 -12.16 -19.66
N SER A 248 -9.01 -12.09 -18.33
CA SER A 248 -9.34 -10.85 -17.60
C SER A 248 -8.37 -9.73 -17.94
N TRP A 249 -7.07 -10.01 -18.06
CA TRP A 249 -6.07 -8.99 -18.40
C TRP A 249 -6.24 -8.44 -19.82
N GLY A 250 -6.46 -9.30 -20.82
CA GLY A 250 -6.77 -8.87 -22.19
C GLY A 250 -8.09 -8.09 -22.30
N ASN A 251 -9.12 -8.52 -21.57
CA ASN A 251 -10.40 -7.81 -21.51
C ASN A 251 -10.25 -6.43 -20.83
N ALA A 252 -9.51 -6.31 -19.74
CA ALA A 252 -9.31 -5.01 -19.07
C ALA A 252 -8.45 -4.05 -19.91
N LEU A 253 -7.35 -4.54 -20.51
CA LEU A 253 -6.52 -3.77 -21.43
C LEU A 253 -7.35 -3.20 -22.60
N THR A 254 -8.26 -4.01 -23.15
CA THR A 254 -9.19 -3.57 -24.20
C THR A 254 -10.23 -2.59 -23.65
N ASN A 255 -10.95 -2.96 -22.59
CA ASN A 255 -12.10 -2.20 -22.05
C ASN A 255 -11.73 -0.90 -21.33
N ASN A 256 -10.45 -0.69 -21.01
CA ASN A 256 -9.94 0.53 -20.38
C ASN A 256 -9.16 1.42 -21.35
N SER A 257 -8.85 0.96 -22.58
CA SER A 257 -8.25 1.78 -23.65
C SER A 257 -9.11 2.96 -24.13
N VAL A 258 -10.39 3.00 -23.73
CA VAL A 258 -11.30 4.13 -23.96
C VAL A 258 -11.07 5.31 -23.00
N TYR A 259 -10.29 5.11 -21.93
CA TYR A 259 -9.88 6.17 -21.02
C TYR A 259 -8.47 6.66 -21.35
N GLY A 260 -8.02 7.74 -20.69
CA GLY A 260 -6.69 8.29 -20.93
C GLY A 260 -5.57 7.39 -20.41
N ALA A 261 -5.77 6.76 -19.26
CA ALA A 261 -4.81 5.86 -18.61
C ALA A 261 -5.50 4.79 -17.76
N TRP A 262 -4.77 3.73 -17.39
CA TRP A 262 -5.26 2.65 -16.49
C TRP A 262 -4.22 2.30 -15.43
N GLN A 263 -4.56 2.51 -14.16
CA GLN A 263 -3.83 1.96 -13.01
C GLN A 263 -4.22 0.50 -12.84
N TYR A 264 -3.27 -0.39 -13.12
CA TYR A 264 -3.52 -1.83 -13.24
C TYR A 264 -3.02 -2.62 -12.01
N SER A 265 -2.23 -2.00 -11.12
CA SER A 265 -1.77 -2.60 -9.88
C SER A 265 -1.32 -1.57 -8.85
N SER A 266 -1.61 -1.84 -7.58
CA SER A 266 -1.04 -1.20 -6.37
C SER A 266 0.03 -2.06 -5.68
N GLN A 267 0.56 -3.05 -6.43
CA GLN A 267 1.43 -4.12 -5.96
C GLN A 267 2.56 -4.45 -6.95
N MET A 268 3.15 -3.44 -7.59
CA MET A 268 4.35 -3.61 -8.42
C MET A 268 5.62 -3.48 -7.57
N TYR A 269 6.48 -4.50 -7.61
CA TYR A 269 7.88 -4.39 -7.22
C TYR A 269 8.72 -4.24 -8.48
N PHE A 270 9.68 -3.30 -8.48
CA PHE A 270 10.61 -3.21 -9.61
C PHE A 270 11.77 -4.16 -9.38
N ASN A 271 12.25 -4.83 -10.43
CA ASN A 271 13.35 -5.78 -10.36
C ASN A 271 14.29 -5.66 -11.57
N GLY A 272 15.52 -6.16 -11.44
CA GLY A 272 16.55 -6.10 -12.49
C GLY A 272 17.85 -5.45 -12.00
N SER A 273 18.87 -5.45 -12.87
CA SER A 273 20.23 -4.98 -12.55
C SER A 273 20.34 -3.48 -12.26
N ASN A 274 19.37 -2.69 -12.74
CA ASN A 274 19.35 -1.24 -12.60
C ASN A 274 18.32 -0.79 -11.53
N THR A 275 17.97 -1.69 -10.60
CA THR A 275 16.97 -1.43 -9.56
C THR A 275 17.57 -1.31 -8.17
N THR A 276 17.13 -0.29 -7.43
CA THR A 276 17.54 -0.06 -6.05
C THR A 276 16.88 -1.04 -5.08
N SER A 277 17.53 -1.27 -3.94
CA SER A 277 16.97 -2.09 -2.86
C SER A 277 15.67 -1.52 -2.28
N ASN A 278 15.39 -0.22 -2.43
CA ASN A 278 14.12 0.35 -1.98
C ASN A 278 12.96 -0.13 -2.87
N LEU A 279 13.15 -0.07 -4.20
CA LEU A 279 12.12 -0.42 -5.19
C LEU A 279 11.93 -1.94 -5.37
N THR A 280 12.90 -2.76 -4.97
CA THR A 280 12.73 -4.22 -4.88
C THR A 280 11.98 -4.67 -3.63
N ASN A 281 11.98 -3.86 -2.55
CA ASN A 281 11.42 -4.22 -1.24
C ASN A 281 10.11 -3.49 -0.91
N ASN A 282 9.82 -2.36 -1.57
CA ASN A 282 8.59 -1.60 -1.39
C ASN A 282 7.82 -1.60 -2.70
N ARG A 283 6.53 -1.97 -2.63
CA ARG A 283 5.62 -1.90 -3.77
C ARG A 283 5.29 -0.45 -4.13
N LEU A 284 4.98 -0.23 -5.41
CA LEU A 284 4.43 1.00 -5.94
C LEU A 284 3.17 0.73 -6.76
N ASP A 285 2.41 1.78 -6.94
CA ASP A 285 1.19 1.81 -7.74
C ASP A 285 1.57 2.25 -9.16
N VAL A 286 1.00 1.58 -10.18
CA VAL A 286 1.49 1.63 -11.56
C VAL A 286 0.40 1.67 -12.62
N SER A 287 0.67 2.44 -13.68
CA SER A 287 -0.28 2.66 -14.77
C SER A 287 0.35 2.62 -16.17
N ILE A 288 -0.51 2.31 -17.15
CA ILE A 288 -0.27 2.49 -18.58
C ILE A 288 -0.93 3.80 -19.06
N ASP A 289 -0.24 4.57 -19.90
CA ASP A 289 -0.81 5.73 -20.62
C ASP A 289 -1.26 5.30 -22.03
N TYR A 290 -2.54 5.51 -22.36
CA TYR A 290 -3.10 5.17 -23.67
C TYR A 290 -3.10 6.34 -24.65
N SER A 291 -3.27 7.57 -24.16
CA SER A 291 -3.70 8.73 -24.96
C SER A 291 -2.77 9.94 -24.84
N ASN A 292 -1.54 9.73 -24.36
CA ASN A 292 -0.65 10.80 -23.88
C ASN A 292 -1.33 11.63 -22.77
N PHE A 293 -2.13 10.97 -21.92
CA PHE A 293 -2.87 11.57 -20.81
C PHE A 293 -1.95 12.35 -19.88
N PHE A 294 -0.73 11.85 -19.65
CA PHE A 294 0.30 12.49 -18.84
C PHE A 294 1.19 13.47 -19.63
N GLY A 295 0.75 13.91 -20.80
CA GLY A 295 1.45 14.90 -21.65
C GLY A 295 2.66 14.34 -22.41
N VAL A 296 2.99 13.05 -22.26
CA VAL A 296 4.16 12.43 -22.87
C VAL A 296 3.84 11.90 -24.26
N THR A 297 4.39 12.50 -25.31
CA THR A 297 4.18 12.03 -26.69
C THR A 297 5.00 10.77 -26.97
N ASN A 298 4.37 9.60 -26.88
CA ASN A 298 5.01 8.32 -27.16
C ASN A 298 5.38 8.17 -28.66
N SER A 299 6.66 8.38 -29.01
CA SER A 299 7.19 8.12 -30.37
C SER A 299 7.35 6.63 -30.71
N SER A 300 6.64 5.73 -30.02
CA SER A 300 6.76 4.28 -30.12
C SER A 300 5.42 3.62 -30.47
N THR A 301 4.93 3.89 -31.67
CA THR A 301 3.76 3.20 -32.24
C THR A 301 4.16 1.83 -32.78
N SER A 302 4.02 0.78 -31.96
CA SER A 302 3.94 -0.60 -32.47
C SER A 302 3.00 -1.43 -31.60
N LEU A 303 1.86 -1.81 -32.19
CA LEU A 303 0.92 -2.79 -31.64
C LEU A 303 1.53 -4.19 -31.80
N ASN A 304 1.29 -5.11 -30.87
CA ASN A 304 1.70 -6.50 -31.05
C ASN A 304 0.59 -7.50 -30.68
N ASN A 305 -0.53 -7.40 -31.41
CA ASN A 305 -1.45 -8.53 -31.59
C ASN A 305 -2.24 -8.40 -32.90
N THR A 306 -1.89 -9.19 -33.91
CA THR A 306 -2.86 -10.07 -34.61
C THR A 306 -2.14 -11.01 -35.57
N ASN A 307 -2.62 -12.25 -35.64
CA ASN A 307 -2.21 -13.21 -36.66
C ASN A 307 -3.02 -12.93 -37.94
N GLY A 308 -2.39 -12.57 -39.05
CA GLY A 308 -3.10 -12.00 -40.22
C GLY A 308 -2.38 -12.16 -41.56
N THR A 309 -2.78 -13.22 -42.28
CA THR A 309 -2.49 -13.62 -43.67
C THR A 309 -1.82 -12.61 -44.63
N THR A 310 -0.76 -13.09 -45.27
CA THR A 310 -0.03 -12.56 -46.44
C THR A 310 -0.82 -11.74 -47.47
N SER A 311 -0.26 -10.60 -47.87
CA SER A 311 0.01 -10.30 -49.30
C SER A 311 1.21 -9.35 -49.42
N GLY A 312 1.94 -9.38 -50.54
CA GLY A 312 3.23 -8.69 -50.69
C GLY A 312 3.20 -7.47 -51.62
N ALA A 313 4.09 -6.51 -51.35
CA ALA A 313 4.44 -5.43 -52.28
C ALA A 313 5.94 -5.12 -52.15
N THR A 314 6.69 -5.29 -53.24
CA THR A 314 8.15 -5.06 -53.31
C THR A 314 8.49 -3.68 -53.87
N THR A 315 9.45 -2.99 -53.24
CA THR A 315 10.27 -1.96 -53.90
C THR A 315 11.66 -1.88 -53.26
N ASN A 316 12.70 -1.77 -54.09
CA ASN A 316 14.10 -1.68 -53.65
C ASN A 316 14.55 -0.24 -53.39
N SER A 317 15.52 -0.07 -52.49
CA SER A 317 16.70 0.80 -52.71
C SER A 317 17.85 0.38 -51.77
N SER A 318 19.10 0.58 -52.18
CA SER A 318 20.23 -0.24 -51.69
C SER A 318 21.55 0.52 -51.47
N SER A 319 22.18 0.31 -50.31
CA SER A 319 23.63 0.41 -50.04
C SER A 319 23.92 -0.19 -48.64
N SER A 320 24.79 -1.19 -48.41
CA SER A 320 26.24 -1.34 -48.66
C SER A 320 27.09 -0.38 -47.81
N ASN A 321 28.10 -0.78 -47.01
CA ASN A 321 28.93 -2.01 -46.87
C ASN A 321 29.04 -2.41 -45.36
N ASN A 322 29.27 -3.65 -44.88
CA ASN A 322 30.05 -4.86 -45.27
C ASN A 322 31.44 -4.99 -44.57
N SER A 323 31.82 -6.25 -44.27
CA SER A 323 33.06 -6.77 -43.61
C SER A 323 33.04 -6.79 -42.07
N SER A 324 33.01 -7.90 -41.31
CA SER A 324 33.18 -9.36 -41.50
C SER A 324 34.55 -9.99 -41.12
N SER A 325 34.50 -10.91 -40.14
CA SER A 325 35.47 -11.97 -39.76
C SER A 325 34.98 -12.51 -38.40
N ASN A 326 34.32 -13.67 -38.23
CA ASN A 326 34.46 -15.01 -38.79
C ASN A 326 35.76 -15.73 -38.42
N SER A 327 35.66 -16.66 -37.46
CA SER A 327 36.42 -17.91 -37.47
C SER A 327 35.66 -18.97 -36.66
N SER A 328 35.68 -20.21 -37.14
CA SER A 328 34.98 -21.36 -36.54
C SER A 328 35.89 -22.59 -36.59
N SER A 329 35.85 -23.43 -35.57
CA SER A 329 36.46 -24.77 -35.61
C SER A 329 35.71 -25.72 -34.68
N THR A 330 35.28 -26.86 -35.21
CA THR A 330 34.43 -27.87 -34.54
C THR A 330 35.23 -29.02 -33.93
N ASN A 331 34.62 -29.67 -32.93
CA ASN A 331 34.78 -31.06 -32.49
C ASN A 331 36.18 -31.70 -32.37
N THR A 332 36.44 -32.29 -31.20
CA THR A 332 36.84 -33.71 -31.10
C THR A 332 36.33 -34.29 -29.79
N THR A 333 35.78 -35.49 -29.81
CA THR A 333 35.33 -36.24 -28.62
C THR A 333 36.34 -37.33 -28.28
N THR A 334 36.83 -37.38 -27.04
CA THR A 334 37.59 -38.53 -26.53
C THR A 334 37.23 -38.80 -25.08
N THR A 335 36.86 -40.05 -24.77
CA THR A 335 36.43 -40.49 -23.43
C THR A 335 37.41 -41.49 -22.81
N THR A 336 37.81 -41.29 -21.56
CA THR A 336 38.22 -42.35 -20.59
C THR A 336 38.56 -41.73 -19.22
N GLY A 337 38.56 -42.53 -18.15
CA GLY A 337 39.19 -42.16 -16.86
C GLY A 337 38.25 -41.63 -15.76
N ASN A 338 37.42 -42.50 -15.19
CA ASN A 338 36.60 -42.19 -14.01
C ASN A 338 37.45 -41.88 -12.76
N SER A 339 37.14 -40.80 -12.04
CA SER A 339 37.39 -40.71 -10.59
C SER A 339 36.24 -39.97 -9.90
N THR A 340 35.75 -40.51 -8.81
CA THR A 340 34.42 -40.18 -8.27
C THR A 340 34.51 -39.16 -7.13
N SER A 341 33.78 -38.03 -7.24
CA SER A 341 33.45 -37.19 -6.09
C SER A 341 32.06 -36.57 -6.25
N THR A 342 31.04 -37.32 -5.84
CA THR A 342 29.62 -36.92 -5.94
C THR A 342 29.19 -36.10 -4.73
N THR A 343 29.45 -34.80 -4.74
CA THR A 343 28.80 -33.87 -3.83
C THR A 343 27.34 -33.67 -4.27
N ASN A 344 26.43 -34.49 -3.73
CA ASN A 344 24.99 -34.37 -3.94
C ASN A 344 24.45 -33.07 -3.33
N ASN A 345 24.50 -31.97 -4.07
CA ASN A 345 23.86 -30.71 -3.68
C ASN A 345 22.41 -30.68 -4.19
N SER A 346 21.58 -31.54 -3.61
CA SER A 346 20.14 -31.60 -3.90
C SER A 346 19.47 -30.32 -3.40
N SER A 347 19.24 -29.36 -4.29
CA SER A 347 18.50 -28.12 -3.99
C SER A 347 17.07 -28.44 -3.59
N SER A 348 16.81 -28.55 -2.29
CA SER A 348 15.50 -28.85 -1.73
C SER A 348 14.60 -27.63 -1.88
N THR A 349 13.68 -27.67 -2.84
CA THR A 349 12.62 -26.66 -2.99
C THR A 349 11.76 -26.65 -1.73
N ILE A 350 11.89 -25.60 -0.90
CA ILE A 350 11.12 -25.44 0.32
C ILE A 350 9.64 -25.32 -0.05
N SER A 351 8.82 -26.24 0.45
CA SER A 351 7.36 -26.20 0.28
C SER A 351 6.74 -25.18 1.22
N TYR A 352 5.61 -24.61 0.82
CA TYR A 352 4.89 -23.57 1.57
C TYR A 352 3.44 -23.97 1.81
N GLN A 353 2.93 -23.59 2.97
CA GLN A 353 1.56 -23.80 3.44
C GLN A 353 0.93 -22.46 3.82
N ASN A 354 -0.37 -22.31 3.58
CA ASN A 354 -1.11 -21.11 3.94
C ASN A 354 -1.33 -21.04 5.46
N ILE A 355 -1.15 -19.87 6.05
CA ILE A 355 -1.54 -19.57 7.43
C ILE A 355 -2.79 -18.69 7.39
N TYR A 356 -3.88 -19.19 7.95
CA TYR A 356 -5.20 -18.56 7.97
C TYR A 356 -5.33 -17.61 9.17
N ARG A 357 -5.90 -16.42 8.95
CA ARG A 357 -6.27 -15.46 10.01
C ARG A 357 -7.75 -15.60 10.35
N LEU A 358 -8.07 -15.72 11.63
CA LEU A 358 -9.42 -15.64 12.17
C LEU A 358 -9.46 -14.59 13.28
N TYR A 359 -10.47 -13.73 13.25
CA TYR A 359 -10.71 -12.72 14.29
C TYR A 359 -11.91 -13.11 15.15
N ASN A 360 -11.78 -12.97 16.47
CA ASN A 360 -12.88 -13.15 17.40
C ASN A 360 -13.48 -11.81 17.80
N SER A 361 -14.71 -11.56 17.37
CA SER A 361 -15.42 -10.30 17.64
C SER A 361 -15.72 -10.04 19.13
N ILE A 362 -15.65 -11.05 19.99
CA ILE A 362 -15.87 -10.95 21.45
C ILE A 362 -14.55 -10.81 22.20
N THR A 363 -13.62 -11.74 22.04
CA THR A 363 -12.32 -11.73 22.77
C THR A 363 -11.28 -10.79 22.15
N LYS A 364 -11.55 -10.23 20.95
CA LYS A 364 -10.66 -9.36 20.15
C LYS A 364 -9.37 -10.02 19.66
N GLU A 365 -9.16 -11.30 19.95
CA GLU A 365 -7.97 -12.03 19.53
C GLU A 365 -7.93 -12.27 18.02
N HIS A 366 -6.72 -12.43 17.50
CA HIS A 366 -6.47 -12.95 16.16
C HIS A 366 -5.79 -14.32 16.29
N LEU A 367 -6.45 -15.35 15.77
CA LEU A 367 -5.93 -16.71 15.71
C LEU A 367 -5.32 -16.96 14.31
N TYR A 368 -4.07 -17.40 14.32
CA TYR A 368 -3.30 -17.76 13.14
C TYR A 368 -3.09 -19.27 13.11
N THR A 369 -3.49 -19.96 12.03
CA THR A 369 -3.40 -21.43 11.96
C THR A 369 -3.03 -21.95 10.60
N ALA A 370 -2.27 -23.06 10.58
CA ALA A 370 -2.03 -23.85 9.39
C ALA A 370 -3.15 -24.87 9.10
N ASP A 371 -4.00 -25.18 10.09
CA ASP A 371 -5.05 -26.18 9.91
C ASP A 371 -6.27 -25.57 9.21
N ALA A 372 -6.50 -26.02 7.97
CA ALA A 372 -7.68 -25.68 7.21
C ALA A 372 -8.98 -26.18 7.87
N ASN A 373 -8.93 -27.22 8.71
CA ASN A 373 -10.08 -27.69 9.47
C ASN A 373 -10.38 -26.80 10.70
N GLU A 374 -9.39 -26.40 11.51
CA GLU A 374 -9.54 -25.40 12.57
C GLU A 374 -10.14 -24.10 11.99
N MET A 375 -9.58 -23.60 10.88
CA MET A 375 -10.12 -22.45 10.14
C MET A 375 -11.58 -22.66 9.69
N ALA A 376 -11.90 -23.82 9.09
CA ALA A 376 -13.22 -24.08 8.55
C ALA A 376 -14.27 -24.52 9.59
N THR A 377 -13.89 -24.72 10.86
CA THR A 377 -14.81 -25.17 11.93
C THR A 377 -15.09 -24.10 12.97
N LEU A 378 -14.10 -23.28 13.36
CA LEU A 378 -14.30 -22.25 14.41
C LEU A 378 -15.49 -21.30 14.13
N PRO A 379 -15.69 -20.73 12.91
CA PRO A 379 -16.87 -19.89 12.61
C PRO A 379 -18.22 -20.63 12.64
N LYS A 380 -18.22 -21.98 12.57
CA LYS A 380 -19.43 -22.81 12.67
C LYS A 380 -19.75 -23.20 14.11
N LEU A 381 -18.73 -23.33 14.95
CA LEU A 381 -18.85 -23.69 16.37
C LEU A 381 -19.26 -22.48 17.22
N TRP A 382 -18.77 -21.27 16.88
CA TRP A 382 -19.16 -20.04 17.56
C TRP A 382 -19.13 -18.84 16.61
N SER A 383 -20.27 -18.17 16.46
CA SER A 383 -20.48 -17.01 15.58
C SER A 383 -19.65 -15.77 15.93
N ALA A 384 -18.91 -15.80 17.04
CA ALA A 384 -17.94 -14.75 17.36
C ALA A 384 -16.72 -14.78 16.42
N TRP A 385 -16.36 -15.95 15.89
CA TRP A 385 -15.24 -16.15 14.98
C TRP A 385 -15.58 -15.79 13.54
N THR A 386 -14.77 -14.92 12.94
CA THR A 386 -14.80 -14.58 11.51
C THR A 386 -13.50 -15.01 10.85
N TYR A 387 -13.58 -15.77 9.75
CA TYR A 387 -12.41 -16.02 8.89
C TYR A 387 -12.12 -14.77 8.05
N GLU A 388 -10.92 -14.23 8.14
CA GLU A 388 -10.54 -12.98 7.47
C GLU A 388 -9.75 -13.20 6.17
N GLY A 389 -9.12 -14.36 6.02
CA GLY A 389 -8.32 -14.70 4.85
C GLY A 389 -7.04 -15.46 5.20
N ILE A 390 -6.16 -15.59 4.21
CA ILE A 390 -4.79 -16.07 4.42
C ILE A 390 -3.96 -14.88 4.90
N ALA A 391 -3.34 -15.01 6.07
CA ALA A 391 -2.47 -14.01 6.68
C ALA A 391 -1.15 -13.89 5.90
N TRP A 392 -0.57 -15.04 5.54
CA TRP A 392 0.68 -15.23 4.81
C TRP A 392 0.85 -16.72 4.46
N GLN A 393 1.90 -17.05 3.71
CA GLN A 393 2.42 -18.40 3.59
C GLN A 393 3.62 -18.60 4.52
N SER A 394 3.71 -19.77 5.16
CA SER A 394 4.90 -20.21 5.91
C SER A 394 5.51 -21.42 5.23
N PRO A 395 6.84 -21.64 5.31
CA PRO A 395 7.43 -22.91 4.90
C PRO A 395 6.87 -24.07 5.74
N THR A 396 6.79 -25.26 5.15
CA THR A 396 6.32 -26.48 5.85
C THR A 396 7.29 -26.95 6.94
N THR A 397 8.57 -26.55 6.82
CA THR A 397 9.68 -26.82 7.74
C THR A 397 10.75 -25.74 7.59
N SER A 398 11.34 -25.26 8.69
CA SER A 398 12.58 -24.45 8.66
C SER A 398 13.39 -24.63 9.95
N SER A 399 14.49 -23.89 10.10
CA SER A 399 15.27 -23.89 11.34
C SER A 399 14.59 -23.13 12.50
N THR A 400 13.67 -22.22 12.18
CA THR A 400 13.01 -21.32 13.15
C THR A 400 11.51 -21.66 13.28
N PRO A 401 11.10 -22.52 14.23
CA PRO A 401 9.69 -22.79 14.51
C PRO A 401 9.01 -21.60 15.20
N VAL A 402 7.72 -21.40 14.93
CA VAL A 402 6.85 -20.47 15.66
C VAL A 402 5.85 -21.28 16.47
N TYR A 403 5.83 -21.05 17.78
CA TYR A 403 5.00 -21.79 18.74
C TYR A 403 3.70 -21.04 19.04
N ARG A 404 2.59 -21.77 19.21
CA ARG A 404 1.34 -21.25 19.78
C ARG A 404 1.27 -21.57 21.28
N LEU A 405 0.91 -20.57 22.08
CA LEU A 405 0.68 -20.67 23.51
C LEU A 405 -0.71 -20.16 23.84
N TYR A 406 -1.43 -20.89 24.69
CA TYR A 406 -2.78 -20.55 25.13
C TYR A 406 -2.80 -20.18 26.61
N SER A 407 -3.40 -19.04 26.94
CA SER A 407 -3.68 -18.59 28.31
C SER A 407 -5.03 -19.13 28.78
N SER A 408 -5.05 -20.10 29.69
CA SER A 408 -6.30 -20.58 30.29
C SER A 408 -6.87 -19.65 31.36
N LYS A 409 -6.40 -18.40 31.43
CA LYS A 409 -6.87 -17.34 32.34
C LYS A 409 -7.56 -16.19 31.60
N SER A 410 -7.02 -15.78 30.46
CA SER A 410 -7.58 -14.72 29.60
C SER A 410 -8.24 -15.25 28.33
N GLY A 411 -7.98 -16.52 27.96
CA GLY A 411 -8.45 -17.13 26.70
C GLY A 411 -7.55 -16.86 25.50
N GLU A 412 -6.48 -16.07 25.67
CA GLU A 412 -5.65 -15.56 24.57
C GLU A 412 -4.69 -16.60 24.00
N HIS A 413 -4.43 -16.46 22.70
CA HIS A 413 -3.32 -17.11 22.00
C HIS A 413 -2.16 -16.14 21.79
N LEU A 414 -0.94 -16.57 22.12
CA LEU A 414 0.31 -15.87 21.85
C LEU A 414 1.18 -16.70 20.89
N TYR A 415 1.85 -16.02 19.96
CA TYR A 415 2.69 -16.63 18.94
C TYR A 415 4.12 -16.11 19.05
N THR A 416 5.10 -17.01 19.11
CA THR A 416 6.51 -16.61 19.27
C THR A 416 7.51 -17.63 18.71
N SER A 417 8.62 -17.11 18.22
CA SER A 417 9.83 -17.86 17.88
C SER A 417 10.82 -17.95 19.05
N ASP A 418 10.70 -17.11 20.10
CA ASP A 418 11.62 -17.12 21.23
C ASP A 418 11.33 -18.28 22.21
N THR A 419 12.24 -19.25 22.23
CA THR A 419 12.22 -20.37 23.18
C THR A 419 12.30 -19.94 24.65
N ASN A 420 12.87 -18.76 24.96
CA ASN A 420 12.89 -18.22 26.31
C ASN A 420 11.52 -17.67 26.72
N GLU A 421 10.85 -16.86 25.89
CA GLU A 421 9.46 -16.43 26.08
C GLU A 421 8.53 -17.64 26.28
N VAL A 422 8.67 -18.70 25.48
CA VAL A 422 7.94 -19.97 25.68
C VAL A 422 8.18 -20.56 27.07
N THR A 423 9.44 -20.62 27.50
CA THR A 423 9.84 -21.23 28.79
C THR A 423 9.34 -20.40 29.97
N VAL A 424 9.49 -19.07 29.90
CA VAL A 424 9.01 -18.14 30.94
C VAL A 424 7.49 -18.20 31.05
N LEU A 425 6.75 -18.10 29.94
CA LEU A 425 5.28 -18.18 29.94
C LEU A 425 4.79 -19.52 30.51
N THR A 426 5.32 -20.66 30.03
CA THR A 426 4.89 -21.98 30.51
C THR A 426 5.33 -22.31 31.94
N SER A 427 6.35 -21.63 32.47
CA SER A 427 6.70 -21.71 33.91
C SER A 427 5.70 -20.94 34.81
N MET A 428 4.96 -19.98 34.25
CA MET A 428 3.97 -19.19 34.98
C MET A 428 2.59 -19.88 34.94
N ASN A 429 1.97 -19.97 36.12
CA ASN A 429 0.74 -20.73 36.31
C ASN A 429 -0.46 -20.09 35.57
N GLY A 430 -0.69 -20.49 34.31
CA GLY A 430 -1.80 -20.02 33.48
C GLY A 430 -1.61 -20.23 31.96
N TRP A 431 -0.37 -20.32 31.46
CA TRP A 431 -0.10 -20.53 30.03
C TRP A 431 0.23 -22.00 29.72
N LYS A 432 -0.13 -22.46 28.52
CA LYS A 432 0.20 -23.78 27.98
C LYS A 432 0.78 -23.64 26.59
N LYS A 433 1.87 -24.34 26.29
CA LYS A 433 2.37 -24.51 24.92
C LYS A 433 1.52 -25.58 24.22
N GLU A 434 0.88 -25.22 23.11
CA GLU A 434 0.09 -26.17 22.33
C GLU A 434 0.94 -26.95 21.31
N GLY A 435 1.92 -26.28 20.70
CA GLY A 435 2.81 -26.91 19.71
C GLY A 435 3.56 -25.89 18.86
N ILE A 436 4.13 -26.38 17.76
CA ILE A 436 4.56 -25.54 16.62
C ILE A 436 3.31 -25.26 15.79
N ALA A 437 3.00 -23.98 15.55
CA ALA A 437 1.88 -23.59 14.69
C ALA A 437 2.28 -23.61 13.21
N PHE A 438 3.49 -23.12 12.93
CA PHE A 438 4.10 -23.02 11.61
C PHE A 438 5.60 -22.68 11.77
N TYR A 439 6.31 -22.52 10.66
CA TYR A 439 7.72 -22.16 10.64
C TYR A 439 7.92 -20.75 10.04
N SER A 440 9.01 -20.08 10.42
CA SER A 440 9.47 -18.83 9.81
C SER A 440 10.21 -19.13 8.49
N ALA A 441 10.16 -18.22 7.52
CA ALA A 441 11.01 -18.22 6.32
C ALA A 441 12.48 -17.83 6.60
N ASP A 442 12.98 -18.20 7.79
CA ASP A 442 14.25 -17.78 8.39
C ASP A 442 14.55 -16.30 8.09
N SER A 443 15.73 -15.89 7.60
CA SER A 443 16.02 -14.48 7.30
C SER A 443 15.71 -14.05 5.85
N THR A 444 14.83 -14.78 5.15
CA THR A 444 14.65 -14.66 3.68
C THR A 444 13.25 -14.28 3.22
N GLY A 445 12.33 -14.03 4.16
CA GLY A 445 10.93 -13.72 3.87
C GLY A 445 10.54 -12.26 4.09
N ILE A 446 9.24 -11.99 3.97
CA ILE A 446 8.58 -10.76 4.39
C ILE A 446 8.53 -10.72 5.93
N PRO A 447 8.91 -9.64 6.61
CA PRO A 447 8.82 -9.57 8.08
C PRO A 447 7.36 -9.55 8.57
N ALA A 448 7.07 -10.35 9.60
CA ALA A 448 5.86 -10.26 10.39
C ALA A 448 6.13 -9.44 11.65
N PHE A 449 5.49 -8.27 11.75
CA PHE A 449 5.61 -7.32 12.86
C PHE A 449 4.68 -7.72 14.00
N ARG A 450 5.20 -7.73 15.23
CA ARG A 450 4.41 -7.90 16.45
C ARG A 450 4.13 -6.55 17.11
N LEU A 451 2.88 -6.34 17.50
CA LEU A 451 2.43 -5.15 18.21
C LEU A 451 1.69 -5.54 19.48
N TYR A 452 1.84 -4.72 20.53
CA TYR A 452 1.23 -4.93 21.84
C TYR A 452 0.50 -3.68 22.35
N ASN A 453 -0.75 -3.82 22.78
CA ASN A 453 -1.54 -2.75 23.39
C ASN A 453 -2.21 -3.21 24.70
N ALA A 454 -1.57 -2.89 25.82
CA ALA A 454 -2.07 -3.20 27.17
C ALA A 454 -3.49 -2.68 27.46
N ALA A 455 -3.93 -1.61 26.79
CA ALA A 455 -5.26 -1.02 26.98
C ALA A 455 -6.37 -1.77 26.21
N ALA A 456 -6.02 -2.64 25.25
CA ALA A 456 -6.99 -3.52 24.57
C ALA A 456 -7.51 -4.65 25.47
N GLY A 457 -6.74 -5.04 26.50
CA GLY A 457 -7.11 -6.11 27.42
C GLY A 457 -6.86 -7.50 26.84
N VAL A 458 -7.91 -8.25 26.54
CA VAL A 458 -7.82 -9.56 25.86
C VAL A 458 -7.60 -9.32 24.37
N GLY A 459 -6.69 -10.08 23.76
CA GLY A 459 -6.30 -9.86 22.36
C GLY A 459 -5.31 -8.70 22.20
N ALA A 460 -4.57 -8.37 23.25
CA ALA A 460 -3.63 -7.24 23.27
C ALA A 460 -2.42 -7.41 22.33
N HIS A 461 -2.21 -8.56 21.69
CA HIS A 461 -1.16 -8.78 20.71
C HIS A 461 -1.75 -8.91 19.29
N PHE A 462 -1.10 -8.26 18.33
CA PHE A 462 -1.47 -8.31 16.92
C PHE A 462 -0.25 -8.58 16.03
N ILE A 463 -0.42 -9.37 14.97
CA ILE A 463 0.63 -9.71 14.01
C ILE A 463 0.21 -9.28 12.60
N THR A 464 1.08 -8.52 11.93
CA THR A 464 0.86 -8.11 10.54
C THR A 464 2.15 -8.07 9.72
N THR A 465 2.04 -8.39 8.43
CA THR A 465 3.08 -8.16 7.41
C THR A 465 3.00 -6.76 6.81
N SER A 466 1.92 -6.02 7.07
CA SER A 466 1.70 -4.68 6.55
C SER A 466 2.40 -3.64 7.43
N THR A 467 3.43 -3.01 6.88
CA THR A 467 4.07 -1.83 7.47
C THR A 467 3.06 -0.72 7.74
N THR A 468 2.13 -0.46 6.81
CA THR A 468 1.06 0.52 6.95
C THR A 468 0.11 0.21 8.12
N GLU A 469 -0.24 -1.07 8.31
CA GLU A 469 -1.11 -1.48 9.43
C GLU A 469 -0.39 -1.34 10.77
N ARG A 470 0.89 -1.77 10.85
CA ARG A 470 1.77 -1.53 12.00
C ARG A 470 1.88 -0.04 12.33
N ASP A 471 2.23 0.78 11.35
CA ASP A 471 2.54 2.20 11.56
C ASP A 471 1.29 3.01 11.92
N ASN A 472 0.13 2.66 11.37
CA ASN A 472 -1.15 3.25 11.79
C ASN A 472 -1.52 2.85 13.23
N LEU A 473 -1.36 1.57 13.60
CA LEU A 473 -1.62 1.08 14.95
C LEU A 473 -0.72 1.75 15.99
N VAL A 474 0.56 1.98 15.67
CA VAL A 474 1.51 2.71 16.52
C VAL A 474 1.14 4.20 16.61
N THR A 475 0.98 4.86 15.47
CA THR A 475 0.87 6.33 15.40
C THR A 475 -0.48 6.86 15.90
N TYR A 476 -1.58 6.16 15.58
CA TYR A 476 -2.95 6.67 15.78
C TYR A 476 -3.77 5.85 16.77
N HIS A 477 -3.31 4.67 17.19
CA HIS A 477 -4.08 3.75 18.05
C HIS A 477 -3.30 3.27 19.29
N ASN A 478 -2.15 3.90 19.59
CA ASN A 478 -1.33 3.69 20.79
C ASN A 478 -0.85 2.24 21.01
N TRP A 479 -0.65 1.47 19.93
CA TRP A 479 0.02 0.17 20.01
C TRP A 479 1.54 0.36 20.12
N ASN A 480 2.20 -0.49 20.90
CA ASN A 480 3.65 -0.56 20.98
C ASN A 480 4.13 -1.53 19.89
N TYR A 481 5.09 -1.12 19.06
CA TYR A 481 5.76 -2.03 18.13
C TYR A 481 6.87 -2.78 18.86
N GLU A 482 6.78 -4.12 18.91
CA GLU A 482 7.72 -4.98 19.64
C GLU A 482 8.86 -5.54 18.76
N GLY A 483 8.79 -5.31 17.44
CA GLY A 483 9.79 -5.77 16.48
C GLY A 483 9.25 -6.78 15.46
N ILE A 484 10.18 -7.38 14.72
CA ILE A 484 9.90 -8.49 13.79
C ILE A 484 9.90 -9.78 14.63
N ALA A 485 8.78 -10.51 14.65
CA ALA A 485 8.67 -11.75 15.42
C ALA A 485 9.11 -13.00 14.63
N TRP A 486 8.91 -12.97 13.31
CA TRP A 486 9.38 -13.97 12.35
C TRP A 486 9.27 -13.42 10.92
N TYR A 487 9.63 -14.22 9.92
CA TYR A 487 9.47 -13.89 8.50
C TYR A 487 8.57 -14.92 7.80
N VAL A 488 7.91 -14.51 6.72
CA VAL A 488 6.86 -15.26 6.01
C VAL A 488 6.97 -15.05 4.49
N LYS A 489 6.01 -15.52 3.70
CA LYS A 489 5.94 -15.33 2.25
C LYS A 489 4.55 -14.86 1.81
#